data_AF-A0A957QFS0-F1
#
_entry.id   AF-A0A957QFS0-F1
#
_cell.length_a   1.000
_cell.length_b   1.000
_cell.length_c   1.000
_cell.angle_alpha   90.00
_cell.angle_beta   90.00
_cell.angle_gamma   90.00
#
_symmetry.space_group_name_H-M   'P 1'
#
loop_
_entity.id
_entity.type
_entity.pdbx_description
1 polymer ?
#
loop_
_entity_poly.entity_id
_entity_poly.type
_entity_poly.pdbx_seq_one_letter_code
_entity_poly.pdbx_strand_id
1 'polypeptide(L)' 'MPISTPAQISFPLDIPDVDVLATEQTRDGKFIITVESRQETTPCGVCKQAIPCTYGRGQEIRLRHLPILGRETYIALRPR' A
#
# COMPACT_ATOMS: atom_id res chain seq x y z
N MET A 1 4.33 -24.61 24.43
CA MET A 1 4.53 -23.14 24.50
C MET A 1 3.33 -22.49 23.84
N PRO A 2 2.55 -21.62 24.50
CA PRO A 2 1.45 -20.97 23.82
C PRO A 2 2.05 -20.06 22.75
N ILE A 3 1.62 -20.28 21.51
CA ILE A 3 1.99 -19.46 20.37
C ILE A 3 1.12 -18.21 20.53
N SER A 4 1.64 -17.21 21.24
CA SER A 4 0.95 -15.94 21.42
C SER A 4 0.77 -15.31 20.05
N THR A 5 -0.42 -15.45 19.47
CA THR A 5 -0.83 -14.66 18.31
C THR A 5 -0.65 -13.20 18.70
N PRO A 6 0.18 -12.42 18.00
CA PRO A 6 0.37 -11.03 18.36
C PRO A 6 -0.98 -10.33 18.32
N ALA A 7 -1.23 -9.44 19.29
CA ALA A 7 -2.44 -8.64 19.30
C ALA A 7 -2.53 -7.84 18.00
N GLN A 8 -3.63 -7.99 17.27
CA GLN A 8 -3.84 -7.34 15.98
C GLN A 8 -4.75 -6.12 16.17
N ILE A 9 -4.31 -4.97 15.66
CA ILE A 9 -5.06 -3.72 15.64
C ILE A 9 -5.31 -3.37 14.17
N SER A 10 -6.56 -3.05 13.82
CA SER A 10 -6.95 -2.62 12.48
C SER A 10 -7.48 -1.19 12.53
N PHE A 11 -7.14 -0.40 11.53
CA PHE A 11 -7.63 0.96 11.31
C PHE A 11 -7.76 1.18 9.79
N PRO A 12 -8.66 2.07 9.35
CA PRO A 12 -8.78 2.40 7.94
C PRO A 12 -7.53 3.17 7.48
N LEU A 13 -6.96 2.77 6.34
CA LEU A 13 -5.83 3.48 5.71
C LEU A 13 -6.29 4.78 5.00
N ASP A 14 -7.60 4.95 4.81
CA ASP A 14 -8.22 6.08 4.10
C ASP A 14 -7.70 6.26 2.66
N ILE A 15 -7.36 5.14 2.01
CA ILE A 15 -6.97 5.09 0.60
C ILE A 15 -7.99 4.21 -0.13
N PRO A 16 -8.72 4.76 -1.12
CA PRO A 16 -9.67 3.98 -1.90
C PRO A 16 -8.95 3.01 -2.83
N ASP A 17 -9.64 1.93 -3.20
CA ASP A 17 -9.22 1.00 -4.25
C ASP A 17 -7.83 0.36 -4.08
N VAL A 18 -7.39 0.15 -2.84
CA VAL A 18 -6.12 -0.55 -2.54
C VAL A 18 -6.32 -1.79 -1.68
N ASP A 19 -5.48 -2.80 -1.93
CA ASP A 19 -5.31 -3.98 -1.10
C ASP A 19 -3.99 -3.90 -0.32
N VAL A 20 -4.02 -4.22 0.97
CA VAL A 20 -2.81 -4.33 1.78
C VAL A 20 -2.23 -5.72 1.61
N LEU A 21 -1.05 -5.81 0.99
CA LEU A 21 -0.33 -7.06 0.76
C LEU A 21 0.48 -7.48 2.00
N ALA A 22 1.13 -6.51 2.64
CA ALA A 22 1.98 -6.76 3.78
C ALA A 22 2.06 -5.52 4.69
N THR A 23 2.31 -5.76 5.97
CA THR A 23 2.66 -4.71 6.92
C THR A 23 3.88 -5.16 7.69
N GLU A 24 4.96 -4.41 7.56
CA GLU A 24 6.24 -4.70 8.19
C GLU A 24 6.59 -3.58 9.16
N GLN A 25 7.22 -3.95 10.28
CA GLN A 25 7.79 -2.99 11.20
C GLN A 25 9.31 -3.07 11.10
N THR A 26 9.95 -1.95 10.80
CA THR A 26 11.41 -1.88 10.79
C THR A 26 11.96 -1.91 12.22
N ARG A 27 13.26 -2.22 12.34
CA ARG A 27 13.98 -2.21 13.62
C ARG A 27 13.91 -0.86 14.34
N ASP A 28 13.83 0.23 13.57
CA ASP A 28 13.70 1.60 14.08
C ASP A 28 12.27 1.94 14.51
N GLY A 29 11.34 0.99 14.44
CA GLY A 29 9.94 1.18 14.82
C GLY A 29 9.06 1.76 13.72
N LYS A 30 9.56 1.95 12.50
CA LYS A 30 8.78 2.51 11.39
C LYS A 30 7.85 1.44 10.81
N PHE A 31 6.67 1.84 10.38
CA PHE A 31 5.75 0.96 9.66
C PHE A 31 5.93 1.11 8.16
N ILE A 32 6.06 -0.01 7.45
CA ILE A 32 6.04 -0.08 5.99
C ILE A 32 4.84 -0.92 5.61
N ILE A 33 3.86 -0.29 4.97
CA ILE A 33 2.64 -0.93 4.50
C ILE A 33 2.75 -1.08 2.99
N THR A 34 2.85 -2.32 2.52
CA THR A 34 2.90 -2.60 1.09
C THR A 34 1.48 -2.76 0.58
N VAL A 35 1.11 -1.93 -0.41
CA VAL A 35 -0.23 -1.92 -1.01
C VAL A 35 -0.18 -2.16 -2.51
N GLU A 36 -1.23 -2.76 -3.03
CA GLU A 36 -1.48 -2.91 -4.46
C GLU A 36 -2.79 -2.24 -4.85
N SER A 37 -2.80 -1.58 -6.02
CA SER A 37 -4.02 -0.99 -6.57
C SER A 37 -4.93 -2.07 -7.14
N ARG A 38 -6.23 -2.00 -6.83
CA ARG A 38 -7.29 -2.81 -7.45
C ARG A 38 -7.69 -2.32 -8.84
N GLN A 39 -7.22 -1.15 -9.25
CA GLN A 39 -7.58 -0.59 -10.55
C GLN A 39 -6.83 -1.32 -11.67
N GLU A 40 -7.58 -2.08 -12.46
CA GLU A 40 -7.05 -2.79 -13.64
C GLU A 40 -6.97 -1.92 -14.89
N THR A 41 -7.60 -0.75 -14.85
CA THR A 41 -7.67 0.19 -15.97
C THR A 41 -7.26 1.58 -15.54
N THR A 42 -6.67 2.34 -16.46
CA THR A 42 -6.36 3.75 -16.27
C THR A 42 -7.00 4.56 -17.40
N PRO A 43 -7.48 5.78 -17.14
CA PRO A 43 -7.99 6.65 -18.19
C PRO A 43 -6.83 7.16 -19.08
N CYS A 44 -6.97 7.02 -20.39
CA CYS A 44 -6.00 7.58 -21.33
C CYS A 44 -5.91 9.11 -21.18
N GLY A 45 -4.70 9.65 -21.08
CA GLY A 45 -4.48 11.10 -20.94
C GLY A 45 -5.03 11.93 -22.10
N VAL A 46 -5.12 11.34 -23.29
CA VAL A 46 -5.57 12.00 -24.53
C VAL A 46 -7.06 11.78 -24.79
N CYS A 47 -7.50 10.52 -24.89
CA CYS A 47 -8.90 10.20 -25.27
C CYS A 47 -9.83 9.90 -24.09
N LYS A 48 -9.32 9.85 -22.85
CA LYS A 48 -10.05 9.54 -21.61
C LYS A 48 -10.75 8.18 -21.57
N GLN A 49 -10.57 7.33 -22.58
CA GLN A 49 -11.08 5.96 -22.56
C GLN A 49 -10.28 5.12 -21.55
N ALA A 50 -10.96 4.18 -20.90
CA ALA A 50 -10.34 3.22 -20.00
C ALA A 50 -9.48 2.25 -20.82
N ILE A 51 -8.18 2.23 -20.54
CA ILE A 51 -7.23 1.30 -21.14
C ILE A 51 -6.75 0.31 -20.07
N PRO A 52 -6.57 -0.98 -20.40
CA PRO A 52 -6.04 -1.95 -19.46
C PRO A 52 -4.58 -1.60 -19.12
N CYS A 53 -4.27 -1.62 -17.82
CA CYS A 53 -2.90 -1.44 -17.31
C CYS A 53 -2.12 -2.75 -17.41
N THR A 54 -1.89 -3.22 -18.64
CA THR A 54 -1.14 -4.47 -18.92
C THR A 54 0.36 -4.24 -19.09
N TYR A 55 0.82 -2.98 -19.11
CA TYR A 55 2.20 -2.60 -19.41
C TYR A 55 3.12 -2.74 -18.19
N GLY A 56 3.42 -3.98 -17.82
CA GLY A 56 4.45 -4.28 -16.82
C GLY A 56 4.10 -3.76 -15.41
N ARG A 57 5.05 -3.86 -14.48
CA ARG A 57 4.92 -3.25 -13.16
C ARG A 57 6.04 -2.23 -13.02
N GLY A 58 5.69 -0.97 -12.76
CA GLY A 58 6.62 0.13 -12.52
C GLY A 58 7.54 -0.12 -11.32
N GLN A 59 8.39 0.86 -11.02
CA GLN A 59 9.27 0.78 -9.85
C GLN A 59 8.46 0.90 -8.56
N GLU A 60 8.89 0.22 -7.49
CA GLU A 60 8.32 0.44 -6.16
C GLU A 60 8.58 1.89 -5.71
N ILE A 61 7.52 2.55 -5.25
CA ILE A 61 7.54 3.91 -4.73
C ILE A 61 7.17 3.85 -3.25
N ARG A 62 7.88 4.61 -2.42
CA ARG A 62 7.59 4.77 -0.99
C ARG A 62 7.07 6.17 -0.72
N LEU A 63 5.83 6.26 -0.27
CA LEU A 63 5.18 7.51 0.10
C LEU A 63 5.12 7.61 1.62
N ARG A 64 5.47 8.78 2.18
CA ARG A 64 5.30 9.03 3.61
C ARG A 64 3.82 9.25 3.91
N HIS A 65 3.28 8.52 4.88
CA HIS A 65 1.90 8.65 5.35
C HIS A 65 1.84 9.27 6.74
N LEU A 66 0.62 9.54 7.22
CA LEU A 66 0.41 9.99 8.59
C LEU A 66 0.94 8.94 9.58
N PRO A 67 1.54 9.38 10.71
CA PRO A 67 2.06 8.46 11.70
C PRO A 67 0.96 7.60 12.33
N ILE A 68 1.06 6.29 12.17
CA ILE A 68 0.20 5.33 12.86
C ILE A 68 0.78 5.08 14.25
N LEU A 69 -0.03 5.28 15.29
CA LEU A 69 0.38 5.11 16.70
C LEU A 69 1.63 5.93 17.07
N GLY A 70 1.78 7.12 16.47
CA GLY A 70 2.92 8.01 16.71
C GLY A 70 4.24 7.56 16.08
N ARG A 71 4.22 6.51 15.24
CA ARG A 71 5.40 6.00 14.54
C ARG A 71 5.40 6.39 13.07
N GLU A 72 6.59 6.67 12.52
CA GLU A 72 6.73 7.00 11.11
C GLU A 72 6.19 5.87 10.24
N THR A 73 5.30 6.22 9.31
CA THR A 73 4.62 5.25 8.45
C THR A 73 4.90 5.57 7.00
N TYR A 74 5.21 4.53 6.23
CA TYR A 74 5.44 4.58 4.80
C TYR A 74 4.51 3.60 4.11
N ILE A 75 4.01 4.01 2.95
CA ILE A 75 3.23 3.18 2.06
C ILE A 75 4.12 2.85 0.87
N ALA A 76 4.43 1.58 0.71
CA ALA A 76 5.12 1.06 -0.45
C ALA A 76 4.08 0.61 -1.47
N LEU A 77 4.10 1.17 -2.68
CA LEU A 77 3.20 0.78 -3.75
C LEU A 77 3.99 0.57 -5.03
N ARG A 78 3.53 -0.36 -5.85
CA ARG A 78 4.11 -0.62 -7.17
C ARG A 78 3.06 -0.27 -8.24
N PRO A 79 3.26 0.82 -9.01
CA PRO A 79 2.34 1.17 -10.09
C PRO A 79 2.27 0.06 -11.15
N ARG A 80 1.07 -0.14 -11.71
CA ARG A 80 0.87 -0.93 -12.93
C ARG A 80 0.93 -0.03 -14.15
#